data_AF-A0A1S2K2U5-F1
#
_entry.id   AF-A0A1S2K2U5-F1
#
_cell.length_a   1.000
_cell.length_b   1.000
_cell.length_c   1.000
_cell.angle_alpha   90.00
_cell.angle_beta   90.00
_cell.angle_gamma   90.00
#
_symmetry.space_group_name_H-M   'P 1'
#
loop_
_entity.id
_entity.type
_entity.pdbx_description
1 polymer ?
#
loop_
_entity_poly.entity_id
_entity_poly.type
_entity_poly.pdbx_seq_one_letter_code
_entity_poly.pdbx_strand_id
1 'polypeptide(L)' 'MLTVPDVPGTRMGMGLERFELYGREIWGKTGSRPGCHTVVAATRDLSRTLVHSVNATDARLKGYELAAWFAFPAFRR' A
#
# COMPACT_ATOMS: atom_id res chain seq x y z
N MET A 1 12.88 -7.29 -10.42
CA MET A 1 12.76 -5.92 -10.97
C MET A 1 11.37 -5.39 -10.59
N LEU A 2 11.24 -4.15 -10.10
CA LEU A 2 9.94 -3.51 -9.87
C LEU A 2 9.52 -2.81 -11.17
N THR A 3 8.65 -3.44 -11.94
CA THR A 3 8.12 -2.94 -13.21
C THR A 3 6.62 -3.16 -13.29
N VAL A 4 5.97 -2.30 -14.06
CA VAL A 4 4.60 -2.48 -14.53
C VAL A 4 4.65 -2.68 -16.06
N PRO A 5 3.66 -3.34 -16.68
CA PRO A 5 3.59 -3.44 -18.13
C PRO A 5 3.56 -2.06 -18.80
N ASP A 6 4.12 -1.94 -19.99
CA ASP A 6 4.04 -0.70 -20.77
C ASP A 6 2.69 -0.58 -21.48
N VAL A 7 1.64 -0.43 -20.67
CA VAL A 7 0.25 -0.27 -21.10
C VAL A 7 -0.38 0.84 -20.26
N PRO A 8 -1.11 1.79 -20.88
CA PRO A 8 -1.73 2.90 -20.16
C PRO A 8 -2.59 2.44 -18.98
N GLY A 9 -2.44 3.14 -17.84
CA GLY A 9 -3.24 2.90 -16.64
C GLY A 9 -2.80 1.71 -15.78
N THR A 10 -1.79 0.93 -16.20
CA THR A 10 -1.32 -0.19 -15.40
C THR A 10 -0.56 0.25 -14.15
N ARG A 11 -0.94 -0.35 -13.03
CA ARG A 11 -0.33 -0.12 -11.72
C ARG A 11 0.13 -1.40 -11.05
N MET A 12 -0.34 -2.56 -11.50
CA MET A 12 0.01 -3.85 -10.91
C MET A 12 1.26 -4.44 -11.59
N GLY A 13 2.24 -4.84 -10.78
CA GLY A 13 3.42 -5.60 -11.21
C GLY A 13 3.45 -6.99 -10.57
N MET A 14 4.59 -7.40 -10.02
CA MET A 14 4.78 -8.69 -9.35
C MET A 14 4.04 -8.77 -8.00
N GLY A 15 2.70 -8.76 -8.03
CA GLY A 15 1.85 -8.83 -6.84
C GLY A 15 1.78 -7.55 -6.00
N LEU A 16 2.44 -6.48 -6.46
CA LEU A 16 2.46 -5.16 -5.83
C LEU A 16 1.83 -4.13 -6.77
N GLU A 17 1.10 -3.19 -6.18
CA GLU A 17 0.60 -2.01 -6.87
C GLU A 17 1.60 -0.86 -6.73
N ARG A 18 1.88 -0.18 -7.84
CA ARG A 18 2.64 1.07 -7.93
C ARG A 18 1.69 2.25 -7.93
N PHE A 19 1.90 3.18 -7.01
CA PHE A 19 1.15 4.43 -6.94
C PHE A 19 2.04 5.57 -6.46
N GLU A 20 1.61 6.80 -6.73
CA GLU A 20 2.30 8.00 -6.27
C GLU A 20 1.61 8.54 -5.02
N LEU A 21 2.39 8.88 -4.01
CA LEU A 21 1.91 9.51 -2.80
C LEU A 21 2.93 10.56 -2.35
N TYR A 22 2.48 11.80 -2.18
CA TYR A 22 3.33 12.94 -1.79
C TYR A 22 4.58 13.12 -2.69
N GLY A 23 4.44 12.94 -4.00
CA GLY A 23 5.56 13.06 -4.95
C GLY A 23 6.52 11.87 -4.95
N ARG A 24 6.16 10.75 -4.32
CA ARG A 24 7.02 9.57 -4.18
C ARG A 24 6.36 8.35 -4.82
N GLU A 25 7.15 7.59 -5.57
CA GLU A 25 6.74 6.27 -6.05
C GLU A 25 6.74 5.27 -4.88
N ILE A 26 5.56 4.74 -4.58
CA ILE A 26 5.31 3.73 -3.55
C ILE A 26 4.89 2.44 -4.23
N TRP A 27 5.41 1.33 -3.71
CA TRP A 27 5.00 -0.02 -4.07
C TRP A 27 4.38 -0.68 -2.85
N GLY A 28 3.18 -1.23 -3.00
CA GLY A 28 2.49 -1.82 -1.86
C GLY A 28 1.45 -2.86 -2.21
N LYS A 29 0.99 -3.54 -1.15
CA LYS A 29 -0.08 -4.51 -1.21
C LYS A 29 -0.90 -4.44 0.06
N THR A 30 -2.21 -4.59 -0.12
CA THR A 30 -3.16 -4.77 0.96
C THR A 30 -3.65 -6.21 1.00
N GLY A 31 -4.06 -6.66 2.19
CA GLY A 31 -4.68 -7.95 2.43
C GLY A 31 -5.81 -7.80 3.45
N SER A 32 -6.97 -8.37 3.14
CA SER A 32 -8.19 -8.16 3.94
C SER A 32 -8.91 -9.47 4.18
N ARG A 33 -9.28 -9.75 5.43
CA ARG A 33 -10.10 -10.90 5.84
C ARG A 33 -11.03 -10.47 6.99
N PRO A 34 -12.13 -11.17 7.28
CA PRO A 34 -12.90 -10.90 8.48
C PRO A 34 -11.98 -10.89 9.70
N GLY A 35 -12.00 -9.81 10.48
CA GLY A 35 -11.11 -9.62 11.64
C GLY A 35 -9.80 -8.88 11.37
N CYS A 36 -9.37 -8.65 10.11
CA CYS A 36 -8.13 -7.92 9.84
C CYS A 36 -8.06 -7.18 8.49
N HIS A 37 -7.25 -6.12 8.47
CA HIS A 37 -6.74 -5.48 7.27
C HIS A 37 -5.24 -5.20 7.45
N THR A 38 -4.43 -5.70 6.52
CA THR A 38 -2.97 -5.62 6.56
C THR A 38 -2.45 -4.85 5.34
N VAL A 39 -1.42 -4.04 5.54
CA VAL A 39 -0.72 -3.32 4.48
C VAL A 39 0.78 -3.56 4.61
N VAL A 40 1.43 -3.81 3.47
CA VAL A 40 2.87 -3.72 3.29
C VAL A 40 3.16 -2.72 2.16
N ALA A 41 4.04 -1.77 2.39
CA ALA A 41 4.40 -0.77 1.38
C ALA A 41 5.81 -0.22 1.60
N ALA A 42 6.47 0.22 0.53
CA ALA A 42 7.77 0.87 0.60
C ALA A 42 8.00 1.84 -0.57
N THR A 43 8.92 2.79 -0.38
CA THR A 43 9.51 3.54 -1.49
C THR A 43 10.40 2.61 -2.32
N ARG A 44 10.61 2.94 -3.61
CA ARG A 44 11.43 2.13 -4.51
C ARG A 44 12.87 1.91 -4.01
N ASP A 45 13.43 2.91 -3.33
CA ASP A 45 14.77 2.90 -2.75
C ASP A 45 14.82 2.33 -1.31
N LEU A 46 13.68 1.87 -0.78
CA LEU A 46 13.51 1.36 0.59
C LEU A 46 13.87 2.36 1.71
N SER A 47 14.08 3.64 1.39
CA SER A 47 14.32 4.69 2.41
C SER A 47 13.16 4.83 3.40
N ARG A 48 11.96 4.38 3.02
CA ARG A 48 10.81 4.19 3.89
C ARG A 48 10.13 2.85 3.60
N THR A 49 9.87 2.10 4.66
CA THR A 49 9.09 0.85 4.62
C THR A 49 8.04 0.92 5.73
N LEU A 50 6.84 0.43 5.44
CA LEU A 50 5.73 0.35 6.35
C LEU A 50 5.12 -1.05 6.31
N VAL A 51 4.86 -1.60 7.49
CA VAL A 51 3.96 -2.73 7.68
C VAL A 51 2.98 -2.38 8.78
N HIS A 52 1.69 -2.55 8.55
CA HIS A 52 0.69 -2.45 9.61
C HIS A 52 -0.40 -3.49 9.44
N SER A 53 -1.05 -3.85 10.55
CA SER A 53 -2.27 -4.65 10.56
C SER A 53 -3.23 -4.09 11.60
N VAL A 54 -4.48 -3.90 11.22
CA VAL A 54 -5.55 -3.47 12.11
C VAL A 54 -6.53 -4.61 12.30
N ASN A 55 -6.78 -4.95 13.56
CA ASN A 55 -7.67 -6.04 13.94
C ASN A 55 -9.01 -5.46 14.41
N ALA A 56 -10.05 -5.65 13.58
CA ALA A 56 -11.43 -5.34 13.92
C ALA A 56 -12.36 -6.20 13.04
N THR A 57 -13.55 -6.52 13.54
CA THR A 57 -14.54 -7.35 12.82
C THR A 57 -14.82 -6.82 11.42
N ASP A 58 -14.90 -5.49 11.27
CA ASP A 58 -15.21 -4.77 10.04
C ASP A 58 -13.97 -4.18 9.35
N ALA A 59 -12.74 -4.45 9.82
CA ALA A 59 -11.51 -3.87 9.26
C ALA A 59 -11.38 -4.09 7.75
N ARG A 60 -11.78 -5.27 7.25
CA ARG A 60 -11.78 -5.62 5.82
C ARG A 60 -12.60 -4.66 4.95
N LEU A 61 -13.57 -3.94 5.51
CA LEU A 61 -14.46 -3.02 4.80
C LEU A 61 -13.93 -1.59 4.77
N LYS A 62 -12.87 -1.28 5.53
CA LYS A 62 -12.35 0.08 5.75
C LYS A 62 -10.94 0.29 5.19
N GLY A 63 -10.59 -0.48 4.15
CA GLY A 63 -9.19 -0.58 3.71
C GLY A 63 -8.56 0.75 3.30
N TYR A 64 -9.34 1.63 2.65
CA TYR A 64 -8.86 2.95 2.26
C TYR A 64 -8.70 3.88 3.45
N GLU A 65 -9.69 3.93 4.35
CA GLU A 65 -9.64 4.76 5.56
C GLU A 65 -8.46 4.35 6.46
N LEU A 66 -8.28 3.05 6.66
CA LEU A 66 -7.15 2.51 7.43
C LEU A 66 -5.81 2.86 6.76
N ALA A 67 -5.71 2.78 5.43
CA ALA A 67 -4.52 3.22 4.71
C ALA A 67 -4.30 4.74 4.85
N ALA A 68 -5.36 5.55 4.77
CA ALA A 68 -5.27 7.00 4.92
C ALA A 68 -4.82 7.42 6.33
N TRP A 69 -5.24 6.69 7.36
CA TRP A 69 -4.87 6.99 8.74
C TRP A 69 -3.50 6.45 9.13
N PHE A 70 -3.19 5.20 8.77
CA PHE A 70 -2.00 4.52 9.26
C PHE A 70 -0.89 4.37 8.23
N ALA A 71 -1.21 4.31 6.92
CA ALA A 71 -0.19 4.13 5.89
C ALA A 71 0.31 5.42 5.27
N PHE A 72 -0.59 6.25 4.73
CA PHE A 72 -0.17 7.40 3.95
C PHE A 72 0.74 8.35 4.75
N PRO A 73 0.44 8.70 6.01
CA PRO A 73 1.30 9.61 6.77
C PRO A 73 2.76 9.14 6.92
N ALA A 74 3.02 7.82 6.86
CA ALA A 74 4.37 7.26 6.95
C ALA A 74 5.28 7.68 5.78
N PHE A 75 4.72 8.12 4.65
CA PHE A 75 5.46 8.52 3.45
C PHE A 75 5.57 10.04 3.26
N ARG A 76 5.12 10.86 4.21
CA ARG A 76 5.22 12.34 4.12
C ARG A 76 6.65 12.89 4.29
N ARG A 77 7.58 12.12 4.85
CA ARG A 77 8.93 12.57 5.24
C ARG A 77 10.03 11.73 4.65
#